data_AF-A0A448X7Y9-F1
#
_entry.id   AF-A0A448X7Y9-F1
#
_cell.length_a   1.000
_cell.length_b   1.000
_cell.length_c   1.000
_cell.angle_alpha   90.00
_cell.angle_beta   90.00
_cell.angle_gamma   90.00
#
_symmetry.space_group_name_H-M   'P 1'
#
loop_
_entity.id
_entity.type
_entity.pdbx_description
1 polymer ?
#
loop_
_entity_poly.entity_id
_entity_poly.type
_entity_poly.pdbx_seq_one_letter_code
_entity_poly.pdbx_strand_id
1 'polypeptide(L)'
;MLGWNIPYEFNDSDFEVSEHLLTNYLDLYDETAWDALRYLIAEINYGGHITDDWDRRLLSTFINEYYREEVLKEPFYKLSSLPNYYIPRDGSLNAYREFVAMLPTIDHPEALGQHANADIQSQIQETRLLFDTLLSLRPQ
;
A
#
# COMPACT_ATOMS: atom_id res chain seq x y z
N MET A 1 -8.82 15.03 0.89
CA MET A 1 -7.87 14.03 0.40
C MET A 1 -8.41 12.68 0.84
N LEU A 2 -8.45 11.68 -0.04
CA LEU A 2 -8.82 10.31 0.30
C LEU A 2 -7.53 9.48 0.30
N GLY A 3 -7.29 8.72 1.37
CA GLY A 3 -6.00 8.09 1.64
C GLY A 3 -5.29 8.81 2.78
N TRP A 4 -4.10 9.32 2.51
CA TRP A 4 -3.29 10.07 3.48
C TRP A 4 -3.77 11.51 3.64
N ASN A 5 -3.67 12.05 4.85
CA ASN A 5 -3.91 13.47 5.13
C ASN A 5 -2.70 14.33 4.72
N ILE A 6 -1.49 13.78 4.84
CA ILE A 6 -0.24 14.46 4.52
C ILE A 6 0.53 13.65 3.45
N PRO A 7 1.13 14.29 2.42
CA PRO A 7 1.92 13.61 1.41
C PRO A 7 3.32 13.25 1.96
N TYR A 8 3.44 12.06 2.56
CA TYR A 8 4.72 11.53 3.03
C TYR A 8 5.61 11.04 1.89
N GLU A 9 6.92 11.27 2.01
CA GLU A 9 7.92 10.86 1.00
C GLU A 9 8.48 9.47 1.30
N PHE A 10 7.64 8.45 1.14
CA PHE A 10 8.11 7.06 1.16
C PHE A 10 8.97 6.80 -0.08
N ASN A 11 10.18 6.29 0.11
CA ASN A 11 11.18 6.15 -0.93
C ASN A 11 11.82 4.75 -0.97
N ASP A 12 12.68 4.52 -1.97
CA ASP A 12 13.32 3.22 -2.19
C ASP A 12 14.17 2.76 -1.00
N SER A 13 14.77 3.68 -0.23
CA SER A 13 15.52 3.31 0.97
C SER A 13 14.63 2.71 2.04
N ASP A 14 13.38 3.19 2.19
CA ASP A 14 12.43 2.60 3.13
C ASP A 14 12.09 1.15 2.72
N PHE A 15 11.97 0.90 1.43
CA PHE A 15 11.74 -0.44 0.90
C PHE A 15 12.94 -1.36 1.14
N GLU A 16 14.16 -0.92 0.79
CA GLU A 16 15.39 -1.70 0.98
C GLU A 16 15.62 -2.08 2.45
N VAL A 17 15.40 -1.13 3.37
CA VAL A 17 15.51 -1.40 4.82
C VAL A 17 14.47 -2.42 5.26
N SER A 18 13.22 -2.32 4.78
CA SER A 18 12.16 -3.27 5.10
C SER A 18 12.46 -4.68 4.59
N GLU A 19 12.99 -4.80 3.36
CA GLU A 19 13.41 -6.07 2.77
C GLU A 19 14.54 -6.71 3.58
N HIS A 20 15.54 -5.93 4.00
CA HIS A 20 16.63 -6.40 4.84
C HIS A 20 16.14 -6.87 6.22
N LEU A 21 15.24 -6.10 6.86
CA LEU A 21 14.65 -6.48 8.13
C LEU A 21 13.85 -7.78 8.01
N LEU A 22 13.02 -7.90 6.98
CA LEU A 22 12.24 -9.09 6.71
C LEU A 22 13.15 -10.32 6.54
N THR A 23 14.15 -10.22 5.66
CA THR A 23 15.10 -11.31 5.39
C THR A 23 15.82 -11.75 6.66
N ASN A 24 16.39 -10.80 7.41
CA ASN A 24 17.14 -11.11 8.63
C ASN A 24 16.26 -11.82 9.67
N TYR A 25 15.03 -11.36 9.87
CA TYR A 25 14.12 -11.97 10.85
C TYR A 25 13.65 -13.35 10.42
N LEU A 26 13.43 -13.58 9.13
CA LEU A 26 13.08 -14.91 8.62
C LEU A 26 14.27 -15.89 8.73
N ASP A 27 15.50 -15.41 8.62
CA ASP A 27 16.70 -16.24 8.79
C ASP A 27 17.06 -16.51 10.26
N LEU A 28 16.72 -15.60 11.17
CA LEU A 28 17.07 -15.67 12.59
C LEU A 28 16.12 -16.55 13.42
N TYR A 29 14.85 -16.64 13.03
CA TYR A 29 13.80 -17.27 13.83
C TYR A 29 13.11 -18.40 13.05
N ASP A 30 12.89 -19.55 13.70
CA ASP A 30 12.15 -20.67 13.11
C ASP A 30 10.67 -20.34 12.86
N GLU A 31 10.09 -19.52 13.73
CA GLU A 31 8.72 -19.00 13.59
C GLU A 31 8.76 -17.52 13.20
N THR A 32 7.86 -17.12 12.29
CA THR A 32 7.81 -15.73 11.83
C THR A 32 7.40 -14.80 12.97
N ALA A 33 8.31 -13.90 13.36
CA ALA A 33 8.10 -12.93 14.43
C ALA A 33 7.25 -11.74 13.95
N TRP A 34 5.97 -11.99 13.65
CA TRP A 34 5.07 -11.01 13.04
C TRP A 34 4.95 -9.69 13.82
N ASP A 35 4.86 -9.73 15.15
CA ASP A 35 4.78 -8.52 15.98
C ASP A 35 6.03 -7.64 15.81
N ALA A 36 7.21 -8.26 15.77
CA ALA A 36 8.47 -7.54 15.58
C ALA A 36 8.55 -6.93 14.17
N LEU A 37 8.19 -7.70 13.13
CA LEU A 37 8.17 -7.22 11.75
C LEU A 37 7.21 -6.04 11.58
N ARG A 38 5.98 -6.15 12.10
CA ARG A 38 5.01 -5.06 12.06
C ARG A 38 5.53 -3.81 12.74
N TYR A 39 6.10 -3.95 13.94
CA TYR A 39 6.66 -2.83 14.67
C TYR A 39 7.82 -2.16 13.91
N LEU A 40 8.79 -2.95 13.46
CA LEU A 40 9.97 -2.41 12.79
C LEU A 40 9.64 -1.77 11.44
N ILE A 41 8.76 -2.37 10.65
CA ILE A 41 8.42 -1.86 9.32
C ILE A 41 7.41 -0.71 9.43
N ALA A 42 6.31 -0.89 10.16
CA ALA A 42 5.26 0.13 10.21
C ALA A 42 5.55 1.26 11.20
N GLU A 43 6.01 0.98 12.41
CA GLU A 43 6.19 2.05 13.42
C GLU A 43 7.54 2.75 13.26
N ILE A 44 8.61 2.00 13.01
CA ILE A 44 9.97 2.56 12.94
C ILE A 44 10.30 3.07 11.54
N ASN A 45 10.21 2.21 10.52
CA ASN A 45 10.68 2.56 9.19
C ASN A 45 9.72 3.54 8.48
N TYR A 46 8.50 3.10 8.13
CA TYR A 46 7.54 3.97 7.48
C TYR A 46 6.90 4.99 8.45
N GLY A 47 6.63 4.57 9.69
CA GLY A 47 6.00 5.39 10.72
C GLY A 47 6.85 6.56 11.22
N GLY A 48 8.18 6.50 11.02
CA GLY A 48 9.10 7.60 11.30
C GLY A 48 8.82 8.85 10.46
N HIS A 49 8.21 8.70 9.29
CA HIS A 49 7.79 9.81 8.42
C HIS A 49 6.44 10.40 8.82
N ILE A 50 5.59 9.61 9.50
CA ILE A 50 4.19 9.94 9.72
C ILE A 50 4.02 10.83 10.95
N THR A 51 3.35 11.96 10.75
CA THR A 51 3.11 12.99 11.77
C THR A 51 1.65 13.08 12.22
N ASP A 52 0.70 12.58 11.41
CA ASP A 52 -0.73 12.58 11.71
C ASP A 52 -1.19 11.23 12.30
N ASP A 53 -2.02 11.29 13.35
CA ASP A 53 -2.47 10.09 14.08
C ASP A 53 -3.43 9.22 13.26
N TRP A 54 -4.24 9.83 12.38
CA TRP A 54 -5.14 9.07 11.51
C TRP A 54 -4.37 8.36 10.41
N ASP A 55 -3.35 9.02 9.86
CA ASP A 55 -2.41 8.43 8.92
C ASP A 55 -1.60 7.29 9.54
N ARG A 56 -1.17 7.43 10.81
CA ARG A 56 -0.51 6.34 11.54
C ARG A 56 -1.44 5.14 11.72
N ARG A 57 -2.71 5.39 12.07
CA ARG A 57 -3.73 4.34 12.16
C ARG A 57 -3.97 3.67 10.81
N LEU A 58 -3.97 4.43 9.71
CA LEU A 58 -4.10 3.89 8.35
C LEU A 58 -2.94 2.94 8.02
N LEU A 59 -1.69 3.35 8.27
CA LEU A 59 -0.52 2.49 8.08
C LEU A 59 -0.63 1.19 8.89
N SER A 60 -1.00 1.32 10.17
CA SER A 60 -1.19 0.18 11.07
C SER A 60 -2.28 -0.78 10.55
N THR A 61 -3.32 -0.25 9.91
CA THR A 61 -4.36 -1.09 9.30
C THR A 61 -3.80 -1.93 8.15
N PHE A 62 -3.04 -1.32 7.25
CA PHE A 62 -2.39 -2.04 6.14
C PHE A 62 -1.39 -3.08 6.64
N ILE A 63 -0.50 -2.73 7.56
CA ILE A 63 0.52 -3.68 8.02
C ILE A 63 -0.11 -4.90 8.72
N ASN A 64 -1.16 -4.70 9.52
CA ASN A 64 -1.83 -5.80 10.21
C ASN A 64 -2.61 -6.73 9.25
N GLU A 65 -3.06 -6.20 8.11
CA GLU A 65 -3.74 -7.00 7.10
C GLU A 65 -2.76 -7.89 6.31
N TYR A 66 -1.55 -7.39 6.04
CA TYR A 66 -0.57 -8.09 5.19
C TYR A 66 0.50 -8.88 5.95
N TYR A 67 0.90 -8.45 7.15
CA TYR A 67 1.91 -9.14 7.96
C TYR A 67 1.22 -10.03 8.99
N ARG A 68 0.62 -11.12 8.53
CA ARG A 68 -0.03 -12.12 9.38
C ARG A 68 0.05 -13.52 8.77
N GLU A 69 -0.21 -14.52 9.59
CA GLU A 69 -0.02 -15.92 9.23
C GLU A 69 -0.98 -16.41 8.14
N GLU A 70 -2.20 -15.88 8.12
CA GLU A 70 -3.27 -16.26 7.19
C GLU A 70 -2.89 -15.98 5.73
N VAL A 71 -2.11 -14.91 5.50
CA VAL A 71 -1.61 -14.50 4.19
C VAL A 71 -0.77 -15.59 3.53
N LEU A 72 -0.10 -16.42 4.33
CA LEU A 72 0.71 -17.56 3.84
C LEU A 72 -0.09 -18.86 3.72
N LYS A 73 -1.11 -19.04 4.57
CA LYS A 73 -1.84 -20.31 4.70
C LYS A 73 -3.04 -20.41 3.77
N GLU A 74 -3.70 -19.29 3.50
CA GLU A 74 -4.91 -19.29 2.70
C GLU A 74 -4.57 -19.25 1.21
N PRO A 75 -5.02 -20.26 0.42
CA PRO A 75 -4.77 -20.26 -1.01
C PRO A 75 -5.52 -19.11 -1.66
N PHE A 76 -4.82 -18.33 -2.48
CA PHE A 76 -5.38 -17.15 -3.14
C PHE A 76 -5.98 -16.13 -2.15
N TYR A 77 -5.25 -15.89 -1.06
CA TYR A 77 -5.60 -14.89 -0.06
C TYR A 77 -5.96 -13.57 -0.75
N LYS A 78 -7.17 -13.05 -0.48
CA LYS A 78 -7.68 -11.85 -1.13
C LYS A 78 -7.07 -10.60 -0.50
N LEU A 79 -6.52 -9.74 -1.34
CA LEU A 79 -5.95 -8.46 -0.93
C LEU A 79 -6.98 -7.31 -0.99
N SER A 80 -8.10 -7.52 -1.70
CA SER A 80 -9.22 -6.59 -1.74
C SER A 80 -10.55 -7.30 -1.99
N SER A 81 -11.64 -6.53 -2.05
CA SER A 81 -12.96 -7.04 -2.45
C SER A 81 -13.02 -7.44 -3.92
N LEU A 82 -12.05 -7.00 -4.74
CA LEU A 82 -11.99 -7.27 -6.17
C LEU A 82 -11.47 -8.69 -6.45
N PRO A 83 -11.96 -9.36 -7.50
CA PRO A 83 -11.60 -10.75 -7.78
C PRO A 83 -10.14 -10.95 -8.22
N ASN A 84 -9.49 -9.92 -8.76
CA ASN A 84 -8.17 -10.02 -9.38
C ASN A 84 -7.01 -9.78 -8.41
N TYR A 85 -7.29 -9.23 -7.23
CA TYR A 85 -6.26 -8.85 -6.25
C TYR A 85 -6.18 -9.91 -5.16
N TYR A 86 -5.27 -10.85 -5.37
CA TYR A 86 -5.02 -11.95 -4.45
C TYR A 86 -3.54 -12.36 -4.52
N ILE A 87 -3.09 -13.13 -3.54
CA ILE A 87 -1.72 -13.67 -3.52
C ILE A 87 -1.67 -14.90 -4.43
N PRO A 88 -0.86 -14.90 -5.51
CA PRO A 88 -0.77 -16.05 -6.40
C PRO A 88 -0.07 -17.22 -5.68
N ARG A 89 -0.16 -18.42 -6.26
CA ARG A 89 0.58 -19.58 -5.74
C ARG A 89 2.08 -19.34 -5.81
N ASP A 90 2.79 -19.94 -4.86
CA ASP A 90 4.24 -19.90 -4.82
C ASP A 90 4.87 -20.29 -6.16
N GLY A 91 5.84 -19.52 -6.57
CA GLY A 91 6.48 -19.66 -7.87
C GLY A 91 7.81 -18.93 -7.94
N SER A 92 8.39 -18.92 -9.13
CA SER A 92 9.59 -18.11 -9.39
C SER A 92 9.26 -16.62 -9.36
N LEU A 93 10.26 -15.77 -9.19
CA LEU A 93 10.13 -14.32 -9.36
C LEU A 93 9.45 -13.95 -10.69
N ASN A 94 9.73 -14.71 -11.77
CA ASN A 94 9.09 -14.48 -13.06
C ASN A 94 7.58 -14.75 -13.04
N ALA A 95 7.12 -15.76 -12.29
CA ALA A 95 5.70 -16.05 -12.13
C ALA A 95 4.97 -14.90 -11.40
N TYR A 96 5.59 -14.33 -10.36
CA TYR A 96 5.04 -13.14 -9.69
C TYR A 96 4.99 -11.92 -10.63
N ARG A 97 6.03 -11.70 -11.45
CA ARG A 97 6.05 -10.62 -12.45
C ARG A 97 4.95 -10.78 -13.50
N GLU A 98 4.74 -12.00 -14.00
CA GLU A 98 3.67 -12.31 -14.95
C GLU A 98 2.30 -12.07 -14.32
N PHE A 99 2.09 -12.48 -13.07
CA PHE A 99 0.84 -12.21 -12.35
C PHE A 99 0.57 -10.70 -12.20
N VAL A 100 1.57 -9.92 -11.75
CA VAL A 100 1.44 -8.46 -11.61
C VAL A 100 1.14 -7.81 -12.96
N ALA A 101 1.74 -8.28 -14.06
CA ALA A 101 1.47 -7.77 -15.40
C ALA A 101 0.03 -8.06 -15.90
N MET A 102 -0.69 -8.99 -15.29
CA MET A 102 -2.10 -9.27 -15.59
C MET A 102 -3.07 -8.38 -14.81
N LEU A 103 -2.61 -7.64 -13.80
CA LEU A 103 -3.45 -6.73 -13.03
C LEU A 103 -3.90 -5.54 -13.90
N PRO A 104 -5.06 -4.93 -13.59
CA PRO A 104 -5.53 -3.73 -14.29
C PRO A 104 -4.48 -2.61 -14.25
N THR A 105 -4.31 -1.90 -15.36
CA THR A 105 -3.40 -0.73 -15.42
C THR A 105 -3.94 0.47 -14.62
N ILE A 106 -5.26 0.53 -14.44
CA ILE A 106 -5.94 1.54 -13.64
C ILE A 106 -6.62 0.80 -12.48
N ASP A 107 -6.14 1.04 -11.27
CA ASP A 107 -6.69 0.44 -10.07
C ASP A 107 -8.01 1.11 -9.67
N HIS A 108 -9.02 0.31 -9.35
CA HIS A 108 -10.23 0.82 -8.70
C HIS A 108 -9.94 1.15 -7.22
N PRO A 109 -10.63 2.13 -6.61
CA PRO A 109 -10.41 2.49 -5.20
C PRO A 109 -10.51 1.31 -4.23
N GLU A 110 -11.38 0.35 -4.54
CA GLU A 110 -11.54 -0.89 -3.77
C GLU A 110 -10.25 -1.71 -3.67
N ALA A 111 -9.34 -1.63 -4.65
CA ALA A 111 -8.04 -2.28 -4.60
C ALA A 111 -7.20 -1.82 -3.38
N LEU A 112 -7.43 -0.59 -2.92
CA LEU A 112 -6.80 0.01 -1.75
C LEU A 112 -7.73 0.02 -0.52
N GLY A 113 -8.82 -0.75 -0.55
CA GLY A 113 -9.81 -0.82 0.52
C GLY A 113 -10.72 0.41 0.63
N GLN A 114 -10.74 1.28 -0.38
CA GLN A 114 -11.59 2.47 -0.39
C GLN A 114 -12.96 2.17 -1.04
N HIS A 115 -13.94 3.02 -0.76
CA HIS A 115 -15.24 2.95 -1.45
C HIS A 115 -15.12 3.50 -2.88
N ALA A 116 -15.88 2.97 -3.84
CA ALA A 116 -15.96 3.46 -5.23
C ALA A 116 -16.20 4.98 -5.39
N ASN A 117 -16.69 5.65 -4.34
CA ASN A 117 -16.92 7.10 -4.37
C ASN A 117 -15.61 7.90 -4.30
N ALA A 118 -14.51 7.25 -3.91
CA ALA A 118 -13.22 7.91 -3.83
C ALA A 118 -12.71 8.33 -5.22
N ASP A 119 -13.00 7.53 -6.26
CA ASP A 119 -12.68 7.88 -7.65
C ASP A 119 -13.42 9.16 -8.08
N ILE A 120 -14.73 9.25 -7.79
CA ILE A 120 -15.54 10.45 -8.07
C ILE A 120 -14.94 11.69 -7.38
N GLN A 121 -14.52 11.57 -6.12
CA GLN A 121 -13.90 12.68 -5.40
C GLN A 121 -12.54 13.08 -5.98
N SER A 122 -11.72 12.11 -6.40
CA SER A 122 -10.43 12.39 -7.08
C SER A 122 -10.67 13.17 -8.37
N GLN A 123 -11.59 12.70 -9.22
CA GLN A 123 -11.94 13.36 -10.48
C GLN A 123 -12.47 14.78 -10.27
N ILE A 124 -13.28 15.01 -9.23
CA ILE A 124 -13.74 16.36 -8.87
C ILE A 124 -12.55 17.25 -8.48
N GLN A 125 -11.60 16.73 -7.70
CA GLN A 125 -10.44 17.49 -7.23
C GLN A 125 -9.48 17.85 -8.38
N GLU A 126 -9.19 16.89 -9.27
CA GLU A 126 -8.39 17.10 -10.48
C GLU A 126 -9.05 18.10 -11.43
N THR A 127 -10.37 17.99 -11.62
CA THR A 127 -11.14 18.92 -12.46
C THR A 127 -11.08 20.34 -11.92
N ARG A 128 -11.18 20.52 -10.59
CA ARG A 128 -11.04 21.85 -9.97
C ARG A 128 -9.64 22.42 -10.16
N LEU A 129 -8.61 21.61 -9.92
CA LEU A 129 -7.22 22.02 -10.14
C LEU A 129 -6.97 22.44 -11.59
N LEU A 130 -7.54 21.71 -12.56
CA LEU A 130 -7.49 22.06 -13.98
C LEU A 130 -8.14 23.43 -14.23
N PHE A 131 -9.35 23.66 -13.72
CA PHE A 131 -10.04 24.95 -13.90
C PHE A 131 -9.29 26.11 -13.24
N ASP A 132 -8.76 25.93 -12.03
CA ASP A 132 -7.99 26.94 -11.33
C ASP A 132 -6.69 27.29 -12.09
N THR A 133 -6.05 26.28 -12.68
CA THR A 133 -4.88 26.45 -13.55
C THR A 133 -5.23 27.19 -14.84
N LEU A 134 -6.36 26.89 -15.47
CA LEU A 134 -6.81 27.60 -16.67
C LEU A 134 -7.15 29.07 -16.37
N LEU A 135 -7.78 29.33 -15.22
CA LEU A 135 -8.11 30.69 -14.81
C LEU A 135 -6.86 31.51 -14.49
N SER A 136 -5.83 30.90 -13.89
CA SER A 136 -4.57 31.60 -13.56
C SER A 136 -3.76 31.97 -14.80
N LEU A 137 -3.94 31.25 -15.91
CA LEU A 137 -3.30 31.53 -17.21
C LEU A 137 -4.01 32.61 -18.04
N ARG A 138 -5.16 33.12 -17.58
CA ARG A 138 -5.89 34.15 -18.31
C ARG A 138 -5.11 35.48 -18.27
N PRO A 139 -4.85 36.14 -19.42
CA PRO A 139 -4.23 37.46 -19.42
C PRO A 139 -5.14 38.47 -18.70
N GLN A 140 -4.55 39.36 -17.91
CA GLN A 140 -5.25 40.50 -17.31
C GLN A 140 -5.78 41.47 -18.38
#